data_AF-A0A447NUQ5-F1
#
_entry.id   AF-A0A447NUQ5-F1
#
_cell.length_a   1.000
_cell.length_b   1.000
_cell.length_c   1.000
_cell.angle_alpha   90.00
_cell.angle_beta   90.00
_cell.angle_gamma   90.00
#
_symmetry.space_group_name_H-M   'P 1'
#
loop_
_entity.id
_entity.type
_entity.pdbx_description
1 polymer ?
#
loop_
_entity_poly.entity_id
_entity_poly.type
_entity_poly.pdbx_seq_one_letter_code
_entity_poly.pdbx_strand_id
1 'polypeptide(L)'
;MDLNLSFDLRVEPLNHYKLDAATTQRLREGDIVALDDQYTFIQRIPRSHYVLAVGPVPYLYFLHQMRLLDIALMALIAFSLAFPVFIWMRPHWQEMLRLESAAQRFGEGHLTERLHFDNGSSFERLGVAFNQMADNINALIASKKQLIDGIAHELRTPLVRLRYRLEMSENLTPPESQALNRDIGQLEALIEELLTYARLDRPQNELMLTEPDLPAWLLAHLQDVQSVTPERAVNLVTCVIGDYGALDMRLMSRVLDNLLNNALRYSRTTVQVSLLLDGSQATLIVEDDGPGIEADARERVFEPFCQTRPQ
;
A
#
# COMPACT_ATOMS: atom_id res chain seq x y z
N MET A 1 36.13 60.92 -50.77
CA MET A 1 35.08 61.93 -51.04
C MET A 1 34.27 62.03 -49.76
N ASP A 2 34.32 63.15 -49.04
CA ASP A 2 33.40 63.37 -47.91
C ASP A 2 32.04 63.74 -48.48
N LEU A 3 31.19 62.74 -48.63
CA LEU A 3 29.85 62.86 -49.23
C LEU A 3 28.80 63.35 -48.21
N ASN A 4 29.21 63.71 -46.99
CA ASN A 4 28.32 64.13 -45.89
C ASN A 4 27.14 63.17 -45.67
N LEU A 5 27.41 61.87 -45.82
CA LEU A 5 26.45 60.79 -45.62
C LEU A 5 26.41 60.39 -44.14
N SER A 6 25.26 59.92 -43.68
CA SER A 6 25.05 59.44 -42.31
C SER A 6 25.68 58.06 -42.03
N PHE A 7 26.41 57.50 -43.00
CA PHE A 7 27.07 56.21 -42.94
C PHE A 7 28.38 56.26 -43.74
N ASP A 8 29.39 55.49 -43.31
CA ASP A 8 30.66 55.41 -44.01
C ASP A 8 30.54 54.48 -45.22
N LEU A 9 31.16 54.90 -46.33
CA LEU A 9 31.33 54.10 -47.54
C LEU A 9 32.80 53.75 -47.67
N ARG A 10 33.12 52.45 -47.58
CA ARG A 10 34.49 51.93 -47.67
C ARG A 10 34.57 50.86 -48.73
N VAL A 11 35.68 50.85 -49.47
CA VAL A 11 35.99 49.78 -50.42
C VAL A 11 37.04 48.90 -49.78
N GLU A 12 36.66 47.68 -49.40
CA GLU A 12 37.51 46.76 -48.65
C GLU A 12 37.66 45.44 -49.41
N PRO A 13 38.78 44.72 -49.23
CA PRO A 13 38.97 43.45 -49.91
C PRO A 13 38.04 42.39 -49.31
N LEU A 14 37.47 41.52 -50.15
CA LEU A 14 36.47 40.51 -49.75
C LEU A 14 36.98 39.57 -48.63
N ASN A 15 38.29 39.37 -48.53
CA ASN A 15 38.93 38.54 -47.49
C ASN A 15 38.93 39.18 -46.09
N HIS A 16 38.58 40.46 -45.97
CA HIS A 16 38.46 41.14 -44.68
C HIS A 16 37.26 40.61 -43.86
N TYR A 17 36.23 40.09 -44.55
CA TYR A 17 35.03 39.55 -43.94
C TYR A 17 35.09 38.02 -43.87
N LYS A 18 34.83 37.46 -42.67
CA LYS A 18 34.63 36.02 -42.49
C LYS A 18 33.16 35.70 -42.76
N LEU A 19 32.88 35.20 -43.95
CA LEU A 19 31.53 34.90 -44.42
C LEU A 19 31.31 33.39 -44.48
N ASP A 20 30.12 32.94 -44.13
CA ASP A 20 29.68 31.57 -44.34
C ASP A 20 29.47 31.28 -45.84
N ALA A 21 29.36 29.99 -46.19
CA ALA A 21 29.31 29.55 -47.58
C ALA A 21 28.09 30.11 -48.33
N ALA A 22 26.93 30.20 -47.66
CA ALA A 22 25.69 30.70 -48.25
C ALA A 22 25.79 32.20 -48.55
N THR A 23 26.29 32.98 -47.59
CA THR A 23 26.50 34.42 -47.77
C THR A 23 27.52 34.74 -48.86
N THR A 24 28.60 33.96 -48.93
CA THR A 24 29.63 34.09 -49.98
C THR A 24 29.03 33.84 -51.37
N GLN A 25 28.12 32.87 -51.49
CA GLN A 25 27.45 32.57 -52.75
C GLN A 25 26.54 33.73 -53.20
N ARG A 26 25.72 34.27 -52.30
CA ARG A 26 24.83 35.40 -52.59
C ARG A 26 25.60 36.64 -53.06
N LEU A 27 26.75 36.95 -52.44
CA LEU A 27 27.62 38.04 -52.90
C LEU A 27 28.23 37.81 -54.29
N ARG A 28 28.48 36.55 -54.66
CA ARG A 28 28.98 36.22 -56.01
C ARG A 28 27.89 36.40 -57.06
N GLU A 29 26.64 36.15 -56.69
CA GLU A 29 25.45 36.36 -57.53
C GLU A 29 25.12 37.86 -57.69
N GLY A 30 25.76 38.74 -56.89
CA GLY A 30 25.64 40.19 -57.00
C GLY A 30 24.66 40.81 -55.99
N ASP A 31 24.11 39.99 -55.09
CA ASP A 31 23.20 40.42 -54.04
C ASP A 31 23.89 41.38 -53.06
N ILE A 32 23.07 42.24 -52.46
CA ILE A 32 23.44 43.01 -51.27
C ILE A 32 23.22 42.10 -50.06
N VAL A 33 24.27 41.91 -49.26
CA VAL A 33 24.22 41.12 -48.03
C VAL A 33 24.30 42.05 -46.83
N ALA A 34 23.39 41.88 -45.88
CA ALA A 34 23.47 42.48 -44.55
C ALA A 34 24.33 41.60 -43.64
N LEU A 35 25.38 42.16 -43.03
CA LEU A 35 26.12 41.54 -41.94
C LEU A 35 25.56 42.07 -40.62
N ASP A 36 24.58 41.36 -40.07
CA ASP A 36 23.84 41.79 -38.87
C ASP A 36 24.77 42.05 -37.67
N ASP A 37 25.79 41.20 -37.48
CA ASP A 37 26.76 41.32 -36.36
C ASP A 37 27.70 42.53 -36.49
N GLN A 38 27.89 43.03 -37.70
CA GLN A 38 28.79 44.15 -38.01
C GLN A 38 28.01 45.41 -38.44
N TYR A 39 26.67 45.35 -38.43
CA TYR A 39 25.76 46.42 -38.84
C TYR A 39 26.10 47.05 -40.19
N THR A 40 26.62 46.25 -41.12
CA THR A 40 27.18 46.73 -42.39
C THR A 40 26.56 45.98 -43.55
N PHE A 41 26.18 46.70 -44.61
CA PHE A 41 25.82 46.09 -45.88
C PHE A 41 27.05 45.98 -46.76
N ILE A 42 27.26 44.82 -47.35
CA ILE A 42 28.33 44.61 -48.33
C ILE A 42 27.74 44.19 -49.67
N GLN A 43 28.31 44.75 -50.73
CA GLN A 43 28.02 44.34 -52.10
C GLN A 43 29.33 44.17 -52.86
N ARG A 44 29.44 43.07 -53.61
CA ARG A 44 30.63 42.83 -54.43
C ARG A 44 30.69 43.80 -55.61
N ILE A 45 31.83 44.44 -55.81
CA ILE A 45 32.06 45.27 -56.99
C ILE A 45 32.34 44.35 -58.20
N PRO A 46 31.56 44.43 -59.29
CA PRO A 46 31.70 43.54 -60.44
C PRO A 46 33.13 43.50 -60.99
N ARG A 47 33.58 42.30 -61.38
CA ARG A 47 34.93 42.07 -61.93
C ARG A 47 36.09 42.47 -61.00
N SER A 48 35.85 42.52 -59.69
CA SER A 48 36.88 42.79 -58.68
C SER A 48 36.82 41.82 -57.49
N HIS A 49 37.87 41.86 -56.66
CA HIS A 49 37.94 41.19 -55.35
C HIS A 49 37.59 42.13 -54.18
N TYR A 50 37.04 43.30 -54.49
CA TYR A 50 36.63 44.29 -53.49
C TYR A 50 35.12 44.25 -53.28
N VAL A 51 34.72 44.55 -52.05
CA VAL A 51 33.34 44.80 -51.67
C VAL A 51 33.18 46.28 -51.32
N LEU A 52 32.04 46.83 -51.70
CA LEU A 52 31.57 48.09 -51.19
C LEU A 52 30.88 47.83 -49.86
N ALA A 53 31.47 48.31 -48.77
CA ALA A 53 30.94 48.23 -47.43
C ALA A 53 30.27 49.55 -47.06
N VAL A 54 29.03 49.46 -46.58
CA VAL A 54 28.19 50.60 -46.21
C VAL A 54 27.72 50.38 -44.78
N GLY A 55 28.28 51.15 -43.84
CA GLY A 55 27.97 51.00 -42.42
C GLY A 55 28.78 51.89 -41.48
N PRO A 56 28.47 51.91 -40.18
CA PRO A 56 27.38 51.17 -39.55
C PRO A 56 26.01 51.76 -39.93
N VAL A 57 25.05 50.91 -40.32
CA VAL A 57 23.66 51.30 -40.60
C VAL A 57 22.83 51.06 -39.34
N PRO A 58 22.37 52.11 -38.64
CA PRO A 58 21.66 51.97 -37.36
C PRO A 58 20.38 51.13 -37.46
N TYR A 59 19.77 51.01 -38.63
CA TYR A 59 18.57 50.20 -38.86
C TYR A 59 18.76 48.71 -38.56
N LEU A 60 19.94 48.15 -38.86
CA LEU A 60 20.25 46.73 -38.57
C LEU A 60 20.32 46.44 -37.06
N TYR A 61 20.74 47.44 -36.26
CA TYR A 61 20.72 47.35 -34.80
C TYR A 61 19.29 47.21 -34.26
N PHE A 62 18.34 47.97 -34.81
CA PHE A 62 16.93 47.89 -34.41
C PHE A 62 16.32 46.51 -34.71
N LEU A 63 16.65 45.89 -35.86
CA LEU A 63 16.11 44.57 -36.21
C LEU A 63 16.54 43.46 -35.23
N HIS A 64 17.80 43.48 -34.76
CA HIS A 64 18.28 42.49 -33.79
C HIS A 64 17.66 42.67 -32.40
N GLN A 65 17.50 43.92 -31.94
CA GLN A 65 16.91 44.23 -30.63
C GLN A 65 15.41 43.88 -30.58
N MET A 66 14.69 44.03 -31.70
CA MET A 66 13.27 43.63 -31.78
C MET A 66 13.07 42.12 -31.57
N ARG A 67 13.98 41.28 -32.08
CA ARG A 67 13.85 39.81 -31.96
C ARG A 67 13.96 39.29 -30.52
N LEU A 68 14.84 39.87 -29.70
CA LEU A 68 14.93 39.50 -28.28
C LEU A 68 13.69 39.97 -27.50
N LEU A 69 13.19 41.16 -27.84
CA LEU A 69 11.97 41.70 -27.26
C LEU A 69 10.76 40.82 -27.60
N ASP A 70 10.66 40.33 -28.84
CA ASP A 70 9.59 39.42 -29.26
C ASP A 70 9.62 38.10 -28.49
N ILE A 71 10.80 37.50 -28.30
CA ILE A 71 10.97 36.25 -27.53
C ILE A 71 10.58 36.48 -26.06
N ALA A 72 11.04 37.59 -25.46
CA ALA A 72 10.69 37.94 -24.09
C ALA A 72 9.18 38.18 -23.95
N LEU A 73 8.54 38.83 -24.92
CA LEU A 73 7.10 39.07 -24.95
C LEU A 73 6.32 37.75 -25.07
N MET A 74 6.74 36.84 -25.96
CA MET A 74 6.13 35.51 -26.10
C MET A 74 6.25 34.69 -24.81
N ALA A 75 7.42 34.70 -24.17
CA ALA A 75 7.64 34.02 -22.90
C ALA A 75 6.77 34.61 -21.78
N LEU A 76 6.65 35.94 -21.73
CA LEU A 76 5.81 36.64 -20.77
C LEU A 76 4.32 36.30 -20.96
N ILE A 77 3.84 36.27 -22.21
CA ILE A 77 2.47 35.85 -22.52
C ILE A 77 2.25 34.39 -22.13
N ALA A 78 3.19 33.49 -22.46
CA ALA A 78 3.10 32.08 -22.11
C ALA A 78 3.05 31.87 -20.59
N PHE A 79 3.91 32.55 -19.81
CA PHE A 79 3.89 32.50 -18.35
C PHE A 79 2.61 33.10 -17.78
N SER A 80 2.16 34.24 -18.30
CA SER A 80 0.93 34.90 -17.86
C SER A 80 -0.30 34.01 -18.07
N LEU A 81 -0.30 33.13 -19.07
CA LEU A 81 -1.38 32.17 -19.30
C LEU A 81 -1.21 30.88 -18.49
N ALA A 82 0.00 30.34 -18.42
CA ALA A 82 0.27 29.07 -17.75
C ALA A 82 0.19 29.17 -16.22
N PHE A 83 0.64 30.29 -15.65
CA PHE A 83 0.75 30.44 -14.19
C PHE A 83 -0.61 30.44 -13.47
N PRO A 84 -1.64 31.21 -13.93
CA PRO A 84 -2.97 31.14 -13.32
C PRO A 84 -3.61 29.76 -13.46
N VAL A 85 -3.47 29.10 -14.62
CA VAL A 85 -3.99 27.75 -14.86
C VAL A 85 -3.34 26.74 -13.93
N PHE A 86 -2.02 26.82 -13.74
CA PHE A 86 -1.29 25.94 -12.82
C PHE A 86 -1.76 26.12 -11.36
N ILE A 87 -1.89 27.38 -10.90
CA ILE A 87 -2.38 27.68 -9.55
C ILE A 87 -3.80 27.15 -9.36
N TRP A 88 -4.67 27.33 -10.35
CA TRP A 88 -6.07 26.88 -10.31
C TRP A 88 -6.20 25.36 -10.34
N MET A 89 -5.33 24.65 -11.08
CA MET A 89 -5.38 23.19 -11.19
C MET A 89 -4.77 22.47 -9.98
N ARG A 90 -3.81 23.10 -9.29
CA ARG A 90 -3.12 22.50 -8.13
C ARG A 90 -4.07 21.96 -7.02
N PRO A 91 -5.09 22.69 -6.54
CA PRO A 91 -5.99 22.17 -5.50
C PRO A 91 -6.74 20.92 -5.95
N HIS A 92 -7.23 20.88 -7.18
CA HIS A 92 -7.97 19.73 -7.72
C HIS A 92 -7.11 18.46 -7.78
N TRP A 93 -5.83 18.59 -8.14
CA TRP A 93 -4.90 17.46 -8.13
C TRP A 93 -4.68 16.90 -6.72
N GLN A 94 -4.57 17.80 -5.73
CA GLN A 94 -4.40 17.40 -4.33
C GLN A 94 -5.65 16.71 -3.78
N GLU A 95 -6.85 17.18 -4.13
CA GLU A 95 -8.12 16.54 -3.75
C GLU A 95 -8.23 15.11 -4.32
N MET A 96 -7.81 14.91 -5.57
CA MET A 96 -7.79 13.59 -6.21
C MET A 96 -6.85 12.61 -5.49
N LEU A 97 -5.64 13.06 -5.15
CA LEU A 97 -4.67 12.25 -4.39
C LEU A 97 -5.20 11.91 -2.98
N ARG A 98 -5.93 12.82 -2.33
CA ARG A 98 -6.57 12.54 -1.03
C ARG A 98 -7.60 11.42 -1.15
N LEU A 99 -8.44 11.45 -2.18
CA LEU A 99 -9.43 10.40 -2.44
C LEU A 99 -8.75 9.04 -2.67
N GLU A 100 -7.70 9.00 -3.50
CA GLU A 100 -6.92 7.79 -3.76
C GLU A 100 -6.33 7.22 -2.47
N SER A 101 -5.65 8.04 -1.68
CA SER A 101 -5.04 7.62 -0.42
C SER A 101 -6.07 7.12 0.59
N ALA A 102 -7.25 7.76 0.68
CA ALA A 102 -8.32 7.33 1.57
C ALA A 102 -8.94 6.01 1.12
N ALA A 103 -9.12 5.80 -0.20
CA ALA A 103 -9.62 4.54 -0.74
C ALA A 103 -8.63 3.39 -0.49
N GLN A 104 -7.33 3.64 -0.66
CA GLN A 104 -6.30 2.65 -0.39
C GLN A 104 -6.25 2.27 1.10
N ARG A 105 -6.21 3.28 1.99
CA ARG A 105 -6.24 3.04 3.45
C ARG A 105 -7.50 2.32 3.90
N PHE A 106 -8.66 2.66 3.33
CA PHE A 106 -9.90 1.96 3.60
C PHE A 106 -9.83 0.49 3.14
N GLY A 107 -9.24 0.23 1.97
CA GLY A 107 -8.98 -1.11 1.45
C GLY A 107 -7.98 -1.92 2.30
N GLU A 108 -7.04 -1.25 2.96
CA GLU A 108 -6.08 -1.85 3.91
C GLU A 108 -6.69 -2.13 5.30
N GLY A 109 -7.98 -1.80 5.52
CA GLY A 109 -8.72 -2.11 6.75
C GLY A 109 -8.98 -0.92 7.68
N HIS A 110 -8.58 0.30 7.31
CA HIS A 110 -8.91 1.51 8.07
C HIS A 110 -10.35 1.98 7.81
N LEU A 111 -11.33 1.22 8.31
CA LEU A 111 -12.75 1.42 8.02
C LEU A 111 -13.37 2.70 8.61
N THR A 112 -12.63 3.42 9.46
CA THR A 112 -13.01 4.71 10.06
C THR A 112 -12.65 5.92 9.19
N GLU A 113 -11.89 5.71 8.11
CA GLU A 113 -11.53 6.79 7.19
C GLU A 113 -12.77 7.45 6.60
N ARG A 114 -12.81 8.79 6.64
CA ARG A 114 -13.87 9.61 6.05
C ARG A 114 -13.24 10.79 5.34
N LEU A 115 -13.80 11.14 4.19
CA LEU A 115 -13.35 12.28 3.38
C LEU A 115 -14.24 13.48 3.65
N HIS A 116 -13.62 14.64 3.86
CA HIS A 116 -14.29 15.92 3.91
C HIS A 116 -13.63 16.87 2.91
N PHE A 117 -14.45 17.45 2.03
CA PHE A 117 -14.04 18.47 1.07
C PHE A 117 -14.78 19.76 1.42
N ASP A 118 -14.15 20.91 1.11
CA ASP A 118 -14.75 22.22 1.39
C ASP A 118 -16.03 22.45 0.56
N ASN A 119 -16.99 23.17 1.12
CA ASN A 119 -18.26 23.50 0.46
C ASN A 119 -18.01 24.26 -0.85
N GLY A 120 -18.29 23.61 -1.99
CA GLY A 120 -18.02 24.15 -3.33
C GLY A 120 -16.88 23.45 -4.10
N SER A 121 -16.20 22.47 -3.50
CA SER A 121 -15.28 21.59 -4.21
C SER A 121 -16.01 20.73 -5.24
N SER A 122 -15.40 20.53 -6.42
CA SER A 122 -15.95 19.62 -7.43
C SER A 122 -16.00 18.16 -6.97
N PHE A 123 -15.24 17.81 -5.91
CA PHE A 123 -15.15 16.47 -5.35
C PHE A 123 -16.05 16.23 -4.13
N GLU A 124 -16.80 17.24 -3.67
CA GLU A 124 -17.69 17.11 -2.51
C GLU A 124 -18.66 15.92 -2.65
N ARG A 125 -19.35 15.82 -3.79
CA ARG A 125 -20.27 14.70 -4.08
C ARG A 125 -19.56 13.34 -4.07
N LEU A 126 -18.31 13.29 -4.52
CA LEU A 126 -17.54 12.05 -4.55
C LEU A 126 -17.08 11.66 -3.14
N GLY A 127 -16.70 12.63 -2.30
CA GLY A 127 -16.44 12.41 -0.88
C GLY A 127 -17.68 11.92 -0.13
N VAL A 128 -18.85 12.51 -0.38
CA VAL A 128 -20.13 12.03 0.19
C VAL A 128 -20.43 10.61 -0.26
N ALA A 129 -20.28 10.29 -1.55
CA ALA A 129 -20.48 8.94 -2.06
C ALA A 129 -19.51 7.93 -1.45
N PHE A 130 -18.23 8.31 -1.28
CA PHE A 130 -17.23 7.49 -0.60
C PHE A 130 -17.62 7.22 0.86
N ASN A 131 -18.01 8.26 1.61
CA ASN A 131 -18.44 8.11 2.99
C ASN A 131 -19.68 7.21 3.12
N GLN A 132 -20.66 7.35 2.22
CA GLN A 132 -21.84 6.48 2.18
C GLN A 132 -21.46 5.02 1.88
N MET A 133 -20.53 4.78 0.96
CA MET A 133 -20.00 3.44 0.71
C MET A 133 -19.31 2.87 1.96
N ALA A 134 -18.47 3.67 2.62
CA ALA A 134 -17.79 3.28 3.85
C ALA A 134 -18.79 2.95 4.97
N ASP A 135 -19.85 3.73 5.13
CA ASP A 135 -20.91 3.48 6.12
C ASP A 135 -21.70 2.20 5.80
N ASN A 136 -22.04 1.97 4.53
CA ASN A 136 -22.74 0.75 4.10
C ASN A 136 -21.89 -0.51 4.35
N ILE A 137 -20.59 -0.45 4.06
CA ILE A 137 -19.67 -1.57 4.33
C ILE A 137 -19.55 -1.82 5.83
N ASN A 138 -19.39 -0.76 6.63
CA ASN A 138 -19.38 -0.87 8.10
C ASN A 138 -20.67 -1.50 8.64
N ALA A 139 -21.83 -1.08 8.12
CA ALA A 139 -23.13 -1.65 8.50
C ALA A 139 -23.26 -3.14 8.09
N LEU A 140 -22.77 -3.51 6.90
CA LEU A 140 -22.77 -4.91 6.45
C LEU A 140 -21.90 -5.80 7.33
N ILE A 141 -20.70 -5.33 7.69
CA ILE A 141 -19.79 -6.03 8.61
C ILE A 141 -20.46 -6.19 9.99
N ALA A 142 -21.06 -5.11 10.52
CA ALA A 142 -21.77 -5.15 11.79
C ALA A 142 -22.97 -6.11 11.77
N SER A 143 -23.74 -6.14 10.67
CA SER A 143 -24.89 -7.03 10.50
C SER A 143 -24.46 -8.50 10.40
N LYS A 144 -23.45 -8.82 9.57
CA LYS A 144 -22.86 -10.16 9.49
C LYS A 144 -22.43 -10.66 10.87
N LYS A 145 -21.82 -9.77 11.66
CA LYS A 145 -21.41 -10.05 13.04
C LYS A 145 -22.58 -10.32 13.98
N GLN A 146 -23.61 -9.47 13.98
CA GLN A 146 -24.81 -9.68 14.81
C GLN A 146 -25.53 -10.99 14.46
N LEU A 147 -25.56 -11.34 13.18
CA LEU A 147 -26.14 -12.59 12.70
C LEU A 147 -25.35 -13.80 13.24
N ILE A 148 -24.02 -13.78 13.16
CA ILE A 148 -23.18 -14.87 13.70
C ILE A 148 -23.36 -15.01 15.22
N ASP A 149 -23.33 -13.89 15.95
CA ASP A 149 -23.54 -13.89 17.41
C ASP A 149 -24.95 -14.42 17.78
N GLY A 150 -25.97 -14.06 17.00
CA GLY A 150 -27.35 -14.53 17.17
C GLY A 150 -27.54 -16.01 16.88
N ILE A 151 -27.03 -16.51 15.74
CA ILE A 151 -27.11 -17.92 15.35
C ILE A 151 -26.51 -18.80 16.45
N ALA A 152 -25.35 -18.44 16.98
CA ALA A 152 -24.70 -19.26 18.00
C ALA A 152 -25.49 -19.31 19.31
N HIS A 153 -26.10 -18.19 19.70
CA HIS A 153 -26.97 -18.16 20.88
C HIS A 153 -28.22 -19.04 20.69
N GLU A 154 -28.82 -18.98 19.50
CA GLU A 154 -29.98 -19.79 19.14
C GLU A 154 -29.65 -21.28 18.97
N LEU A 155 -28.42 -21.65 18.59
CA LEU A 155 -27.98 -23.05 18.48
C LEU A 155 -27.58 -23.67 19.82
N ARG A 156 -27.06 -22.89 20.79
CA ARG A 156 -26.70 -23.42 22.11
C ARG A 156 -27.92 -23.97 22.87
N THR A 157 -29.07 -23.31 22.77
CA THR A 157 -30.30 -23.72 23.45
C THR A 157 -30.85 -25.09 23.01
N PRO A 158 -31.02 -25.40 21.71
CA PRO A 158 -31.45 -26.71 21.25
C PRO A 158 -30.40 -27.80 21.48
N LEU A 159 -29.09 -27.47 21.45
CA LEU A 159 -28.03 -28.45 21.79
C LEU A 159 -28.12 -28.90 23.25
N VAL A 160 -28.28 -27.97 24.20
CA VAL A 160 -28.50 -28.30 25.62
C VAL A 160 -29.76 -29.14 25.81
N ARG A 161 -30.86 -28.82 25.09
CA ARG A 161 -32.10 -29.61 25.13
C ARG A 161 -31.93 -31.00 24.54
N LEU A 162 -31.13 -31.13 23.47
CA LEU A 162 -30.82 -32.42 22.86
C LEU A 162 -30.02 -33.29 23.83
N ARG A 163 -29.00 -32.71 24.48
CA ARG A 163 -28.20 -33.39 25.53
C ARG A 163 -29.08 -33.90 26.66
N TYR A 164 -29.96 -33.06 27.18
CA TYR A 164 -30.89 -33.43 28.25
C TYR A 164 -31.87 -34.56 27.83
N ARG A 165 -32.37 -34.52 26.58
CA ARG A 165 -33.23 -35.58 26.04
C ARG A 165 -32.49 -36.92 25.89
N LEU A 166 -31.19 -36.89 25.62
CA LEU A 166 -30.37 -38.09 25.53
C LEU A 166 -30.04 -38.68 26.89
N GLU A 167 -29.74 -37.82 27.87
CA GLU A 167 -29.56 -38.24 29.27
C GLU A 167 -30.83 -38.89 29.84
N MET A 168 -32.03 -38.44 29.42
CA MET A 168 -33.32 -39.01 29.81
C MET A 168 -33.80 -40.19 28.94
N SER A 169 -33.08 -40.56 27.88
CA SER A 169 -33.53 -41.60 26.97
C SER A 169 -33.23 -42.99 27.53
N GLU A 170 -34.27 -43.70 27.96
CA GLU A 170 -34.16 -45.08 28.46
C GLU A 170 -33.97 -46.12 27.34
N ASN A 171 -34.19 -45.72 26.08
CA ASN A 171 -34.11 -46.62 24.91
C ASN A 171 -32.73 -46.65 24.24
N LEU A 172 -31.79 -45.80 24.67
CA LEU A 172 -30.44 -45.79 24.12
C LEU A 172 -29.54 -46.70 24.94
N THR A 173 -28.75 -47.52 24.27
CA THR A 173 -27.70 -48.26 24.97
C THR A 173 -26.62 -47.28 25.47
N PRO A 174 -25.90 -47.60 26.56
CA PRO A 174 -24.80 -46.77 27.06
C PRO A 174 -23.79 -46.31 26.00
N PRO A 175 -23.33 -47.16 25.05
CA PRO A 175 -22.41 -46.71 23.99
C PRO A 175 -23.04 -45.75 22.97
N GLU A 176 -24.33 -45.88 22.65
CA GLU A 176 -25.04 -44.96 21.74
C GLU A 176 -25.24 -43.59 22.37
N SER A 177 -25.62 -43.55 23.66
CA SER A 177 -25.72 -42.31 24.43
C SER A 177 -24.36 -41.59 24.54
N GLN A 178 -23.28 -42.34 24.76
CA GLN A 178 -21.91 -41.79 24.76
C GLN A 178 -21.48 -41.27 23.38
N ALA A 179 -21.83 -41.96 22.29
CA ALA A 179 -21.53 -41.49 20.94
C ALA A 179 -22.23 -40.16 20.64
N LEU A 180 -23.53 -40.07 20.94
CA LEU A 180 -24.30 -38.88 20.61
C LEU A 180 -23.98 -37.69 21.53
N ASN A 181 -23.63 -37.92 22.80
CA ASN A 181 -23.09 -36.89 23.67
C ASN A 181 -21.75 -36.34 23.16
N ARG A 182 -20.88 -37.19 22.59
CA ARG A 182 -19.64 -36.74 21.94
C ARG A 182 -19.93 -35.87 20.72
N ASP A 183 -20.88 -36.26 19.87
CA ASP A 183 -21.26 -35.49 18.68
C ASP A 183 -21.83 -34.11 19.04
N ILE A 184 -22.65 -34.04 20.10
CA ILE A 184 -23.17 -32.75 20.62
C ILE A 184 -22.03 -31.87 21.14
N GLY A 185 -21.11 -32.44 21.92
CA GLY A 185 -19.94 -31.71 22.42
C GLY A 185 -19.06 -31.17 21.29
N GLN A 186 -18.91 -31.93 20.19
CA GLN A 186 -18.20 -31.45 18.99
C GLN A 186 -18.92 -30.29 18.31
N LEU A 187 -20.25 -30.32 18.23
CA LEU A 187 -21.03 -29.20 17.68
C LEU A 187 -20.93 -27.94 18.54
N GLU A 188 -20.96 -28.08 19.86
CA GLU A 188 -20.77 -26.96 20.80
C GLU A 188 -19.38 -26.34 20.62
N ALA A 189 -18.33 -27.16 20.55
CA ALA A 189 -16.96 -26.70 20.32
C ALA A 189 -16.82 -25.95 18.98
N LEU A 190 -17.42 -26.48 17.90
CA LEU A 190 -17.39 -25.85 16.58
C LEU A 190 -18.11 -24.48 16.57
N ILE A 191 -19.25 -24.37 17.27
CA ILE A 191 -19.99 -23.12 17.40
C ILE A 191 -19.17 -22.10 18.19
N GLU A 192 -18.54 -22.50 19.29
CA GLU A 192 -17.68 -21.62 20.08
C GLU A 192 -16.46 -21.16 19.29
N GLU A 193 -15.86 -22.03 18.49
CA GLU A 193 -14.76 -21.68 17.60
C GLU A 193 -15.18 -20.65 16.54
N LEU A 194 -16.33 -20.87 15.88
CA LEU A 194 -16.90 -19.97 14.88
C LEU A 194 -17.24 -18.59 15.47
N LEU A 195 -17.85 -18.57 16.66
CA LEU A 195 -18.12 -17.34 17.40
C LEU A 195 -16.83 -16.59 17.71
N THR A 196 -15.82 -17.30 18.18
CA THR A 196 -14.60 -16.65 18.62
C THR A 196 -13.79 -16.17 17.43
N TYR A 197 -13.84 -16.86 16.29
CA TYR A 197 -13.35 -16.36 15.00
C TYR A 197 -14.05 -15.04 14.61
N ALA A 198 -15.39 -15.01 14.64
CA ALA A 198 -16.16 -13.79 14.33
C ALA A 198 -15.90 -12.64 15.31
N ARG A 199 -15.50 -12.95 16.56
CA ARG A 199 -15.05 -11.95 17.53
C ARG A 199 -13.64 -11.44 17.22
N LEU A 200 -12.73 -12.29 16.75
CA LEU A 200 -11.36 -11.88 16.38
C LEU A 200 -11.31 -11.03 15.11
N ASP A 201 -12.21 -11.27 14.16
CA ASP A 201 -12.37 -10.49 12.92
C ASP A 201 -12.89 -9.05 13.14
N ARG A 202 -12.99 -8.59 14.41
CA ARG A 202 -13.41 -7.24 14.75
C ARG A 202 -12.23 -6.27 14.58
N PRO A 203 -12.36 -5.19 13.79
CA PRO A 203 -11.32 -4.17 13.64
C PRO A 203 -11.05 -3.35 14.93
N GLN A 204 -11.86 -3.55 15.98
CA GLN A 204 -11.80 -2.84 17.27
C GLN A 204 -11.45 -3.76 18.45
N ASN A 205 -10.88 -4.95 18.21
CA ASN A 205 -10.29 -5.69 19.33
C ASN A 205 -9.02 -4.96 19.77
N GLU A 206 -9.19 -4.01 20.69
CA GLU A 206 -8.07 -3.41 21.39
C GLU A 206 -7.29 -4.53 22.07
N LEU A 207 -6.03 -4.70 21.66
CA LEU A 207 -5.12 -5.64 22.29
C LEU A 207 -4.88 -5.17 23.72
N MET A 208 -5.14 -6.06 24.68
CA MET A 208 -4.81 -5.80 26.08
C MET A 208 -3.38 -6.27 26.32
N LEU A 209 -2.42 -5.44 25.92
CA LEU A 209 -1.01 -5.76 26.02
C LEU A 209 -0.52 -5.64 27.48
N THR A 210 0.12 -6.68 27.97
CA THR A 210 0.83 -6.72 29.26
C THR A 210 2.27 -7.18 29.05
N GLU A 211 3.16 -6.97 30.02
CA GLU A 211 4.54 -7.48 30.01
C GLU A 211 4.64 -8.72 30.93
N PRO A 212 4.30 -9.92 30.44
CA PRO A 212 4.30 -11.15 31.22
C PRO A 212 5.71 -11.78 31.31
N ASP A 213 5.92 -12.58 32.35
CA ASP A 213 6.98 -13.60 32.33
C ASP A 213 6.50 -14.80 31.47
N LEU A 214 6.73 -14.70 30.15
CA LEU A 214 6.29 -15.71 29.19
C LEU A 214 6.90 -17.10 29.46
N PRO A 215 8.21 -17.24 29.80
CA PRO A 215 8.79 -18.51 30.23
C PRO A 215 8.07 -19.16 31.42
N ALA A 216 7.80 -18.39 32.49
CA ALA A 216 7.12 -18.92 33.67
C ALA A 216 5.67 -19.30 33.37
N TRP A 217 4.96 -18.46 32.62
CA TRP A 217 3.60 -18.73 32.17
C TRP A 217 3.54 -20.01 31.33
N LEU A 218 4.45 -20.18 30.36
CA LEU A 218 4.49 -21.35 29.48
C LEU A 218 4.71 -22.63 30.30
N LEU A 219 5.65 -22.60 31.25
CA LEU A 219 5.94 -23.75 32.11
C LEU A 219 4.72 -24.15 32.95
N ALA A 220 4.03 -23.18 33.57
CA ALA A 220 2.81 -23.44 34.33
C ALA A 220 1.70 -24.00 33.44
N HIS A 221 1.51 -23.42 32.26
CA HIS A 221 0.46 -23.84 31.32
C HIS A 221 0.69 -25.28 30.81
N LEU A 222 1.94 -25.65 30.52
CA LEU A 222 2.28 -27.02 30.10
C LEU A 222 2.08 -28.04 31.23
N GLN A 223 2.33 -27.66 32.48
CA GLN A 223 2.04 -28.52 33.63
C GLN A 223 0.54 -28.80 33.78
N ASP A 224 -0.29 -27.76 33.60
CA ASP A 224 -1.74 -27.90 33.62
C ASP A 224 -2.21 -28.86 32.51
N VAL A 225 -1.74 -28.68 31.28
CA VAL A 225 -2.08 -29.56 30.14
C VAL A 225 -1.62 -31.00 30.38
N GLN A 226 -0.41 -31.21 30.92
CA GLN A 226 0.12 -32.53 31.25
C GLN A 226 -0.72 -33.24 32.33
N SER A 227 -1.28 -32.49 33.28
CA SER A 227 -2.12 -33.05 34.35
C SER A 227 -3.45 -33.62 33.84
N VAL A 228 -3.99 -33.03 32.77
CA VAL A 228 -5.25 -33.46 32.15
C VAL A 228 -5.02 -34.54 31.08
N THR A 229 -3.80 -34.66 30.56
CA THR A 229 -3.45 -35.58 29.47
C THR A 229 -2.32 -36.54 29.86
N PRO A 230 -2.50 -37.41 30.88
CA PRO A 230 -1.42 -38.28 31.38
C PRO A 230 -0.95 -39.34 30.37
N GLU A 231 -1.74 -39.62 29.32
CA GLU A 231 -1.44 -40.63 28.31
C GLU A 231 -0.40 -40.19 27.28
N ARG A 232 -0.16 -38.87 27.14
CA ARG A 232 0.80 -38.27 26.19
C ARG A 232 1.79 -37.40 26.94
N ALA A 233 3.07 -37.48 26.56
CA ALA A 233 4.10 -36.67 27.19
C ALA A 233 4.21 -35.30 26.52
N VAL A 234 4.02 -34.23 27.29
CA VAL A 234 4.17 -32.84 26.86
C VAL A 234 5.43 -32.27 27.51
N ASN A 235 6.47 -32.07 26.72
CA ASN A 235 7.79 -31.70 27.21
C ASN A 235 8.20 -30.31 26.74
N LEU A 236 8.67 -29.47 27.67
CA LEU A 236 9.38 -28.24 27.35
C LEU A 236 10.85 -28.58 27.08
N VAL A 237 11.26 -28.54 25.81
CA VAL A 237 12.61 -28.95 25.39
C VAL A 237 13.60 -27.80 25.50
N THR A 238 13.23 -26.63 25.01
CA THR A 238 14.05 -25.41 25.07
C THR A 238 13.21 -24.26 25.60
N CYS A 239 13.74 -23.50 26.55
CA CYS A 239 13.09 -22.29 27.05
C CYS A 239 14.16 -21.24 27.33
N VAL A 240 14.28 -20.26 26.43
CA VAL A 240 15.19 -19.15 26.61
C VAL A 240 14.54 -18.13 27.54
N ILE A 241 15.20 -17.80 28.65
CA ILE A 241 14.72 -16.75 29.56
C ILE A 241 15.11 -15.40 28.95
N GLY A 242 14.14 -14.49 28.83
CA GLY A 242 14.36 -13.18 28.26
C GLY A 242 13.09 -12.33 28.28
N ASP A 243 13.21 -11.12 27.74
CA ASP A 243 12.08 -10.21 27.54
C ASP A 243 11.42 -10.48 26.19
N TYR A 244 10.14 -10.85 26.24
CA TYR A 244 9.32 -11.16 25.07
C TYR A 244 8.42 -10.00 24.65
N GLY A 245 8.54 -8.85 25.32
CA GLY A 245 7.77 -7.64 25.07
C GLY A 245 6.32 -7.74 25.52
N ALA A 246 5.52 -6.79 25.05
CA ALA A 246 4.12 -6.67 25.44
C ALA A 246 3.22 -7.62 24.62
N LEU A 247 2.44 -8.46 25.31
CA LEU A 247 1.61 -9.53 24.73
C LEU A 247 0.19 -9.48 25.32
N ASP A 248 -0.83 -9.83 24.52
CA ASP A 248 -2.18 -10.12 25.03
C ASP A 248 -2.24 -11.58 25.47
N MET A 249 -2.11 -11.81 26.78
CA MET A 249 -2.03 -13.17 27.35
C MET A 249 -3.27 -14.02 27.12
N ARG A 250 -4.45 -13.40 26.98
CA ARG A 250 -5.68 -14.14 26.66
C ARG A 250 -5.63 -14.71 25.25
N LEU A 251 -5.08 -13.94 24.29
CA LEU A 251 -4.86 -14.43 22.93
C LEU A 251 -3.71 -15.45 22.87
N MET A 252 -2.66 -15.27 23.67
CA MET A 252 -1.55 -16.24 23.74
C MET A 252 -1.93 -17.58 24.35
N SER A 253 -2.71 -17.60 25.42
CA SER A 253 -3.32 -18.85 25.91
C SER A 253 -4.06 -19.56 24.79
N ARG A 254 -4.87 -18.82 24.02
CA ARG A 254 -5.65 -19.43 22.94
C ARG A 254 -4.79 -19.98 21.79
N VAL A 255 -3.73 -19.26 21.39
CA VAL A 255 -2.80 -19.76 20.37
C VAL A 255 -2.14 -21.05 20.85
N LEU A 256 -1.61 -21.04 22.08
CA LEU A 256 -0.96 -22.21 22.65
C LEU A 256 -1.93 -23.38 22.81
N ASP A 257 -3.14 -23.16 23.33
CA ASP A 257 -4.17 -24.18 23.48
C ASP A 257 -4.57 -24.79 22.14
N ASN A 258 -4.71 -23.98 21.08
CA ASN A 258 -5.03 -24.48 19.76
C ASN A 258 -3.89 -25.35 19.19
N LEU A 259 -2.65 -24.90 19.32
CA LEU A 259 -1.48 -25.65 18.86
C LEU A 259 -1.32 -26.95 19.64
N LEU A 260 -1.42 -26.91 20.97
CA LEU A 260 -1.33 -28.07 21.84
C LEU A 260 -2.47 -29.05 21.62
N ASN A 261 -3.72 -28.60 21.51
CA ASN A 261 -4.85 -29.49 21.24
C ASN A 261 -4.69 -30.18 19.88
N ASN A 262 -4.21 -29.46 18.87
CA ASN A 262 -3.92 -30.04 17.56
C ASN A 262 -2.79 -31.07 17.63
N ALA A 263 -1.66 -30.70 18.24
CA ALA A 263 -0.51 -31.56 18.44
C ALA A 263 -0.86 -32.81 19.24
N LEU A 264 -1.58 -32.65 20.36
CA LEU A 264 -2.08 -33.75 21.16
C LEU A 264 -2.96 -34.63 20.30
N ARG A 265 -3.99 -34.12 19.63
CA ARG A 265 -4.92 -34.92 18.81
C ARG A 265 -4.21 -35.87 17.84
N TYR A 266 -3.17 -35.41 17.14
CA TYR A 266 -2.49 -36.17 16.08
C TYR A 266 -1.18 -36.86 16.52
N SER A 267 -0.62 -36.50 17.68
CA SER A 267 0.56 -37.16 18.25
C SER A 267 0.31 -38.63 18.55
N ARG A 268 1.37 -39.43 18.37
CA ARG A 268 1.42 -40.84 18.76
C ARG A 268 1.74 -40.96 20.24
N THR A 269 2.80 -40.28 20.70
CA THR A 269 3.31 -40.44 22.07
C THR A 269 3.76 -39.14 22.72
N THR A 270 4.35 -38.21 21.96
CA THR A 270 5.01 -37.02 22.53
C THR A 270 4.70 -35.74 21.79
N VAL A 271 4.54 -34.66 22.54
CA VAL A 271 4.50 -33.28 22.07
C VAL A 271 5.66 -32.51 22.70
N GLN A 272 6.43 -31.81 21.87
CA GLN A 272 7.57 -31.01 22.30
C GLN A 272 7.25 -29.53 22.09
N VAL A 273 7.58 -28.72 23.09
CA VAL A 273 7.39 -27.28 23.05
C VAL A 273 8.75 -26.61 23.25
N SER A 274 9.04 -25.61 22.43
CA SER A 274 10.26 -24.80 22.54
C SER A 274 9.94 -23.32 22.47
N LEU A 275 10.57 -22.54 23.33
CA LEU A 275 10.51 -21.08 23.32
C LEU A 275 11.93 -20.54 23.11
N LEU A 276 12.13 -19.88 21.97
CA LEU A 276 13.40 -19.33 21.52
C LEU A 276 13.31 -17.80 21.47
N LEU A 277 14.43 -17.14 21.76
CA LEU A 277 14.58 -15.70 21.62
C LEU A 277 15.93 -15.42 20.94
N ASP A 278 15.88 -14.82 19.75
CA ASP A 278 17.05 -14.37 19.00
C ASP A 278 16.93 -12.88 18.69
N GLY A 279 17.69 -12.06 19.43
CA GLY A 279 17.62 -10.60 19.34
C GLY A 279 16.21 -10.07 19.62
N SER A 280 15.55 -9.56 18.57
CA SER A 280 14.18 -9.02 18.64
C SER A 280 13.10 -9.99 18.18
N GLN A 281 13.45 -11.25 17.88
CA GLN A 281 12.52 -12.25 17.37
C GLN A 281 12.30 -13.36 18.40
N ALA A 282 11.07 -13.44 18.89
CA ALA A 282 10.59 -14.56 19.71
C ALA A 282 9.96 -15.64 18.83
N THR A 283 10.27 -16.90 19.10
CA THR A 283 9.70 -18.04 18.38
C THR A 283 9.17 -19.08 19.37
N LEU A 284 7.87 -19.34 19.32
CA LEU A 284 7.20 -20.44 20.01
C LEU A 284 6.99 -21.58 19.02
N ILE A 285 7.48 -22.77 19.35
CA ILE A 285 7.44 -23.96 18.51
C ILE A 285 6.69 -25.05 19.26
N VAL A 286 5.73 -25.70 18.59
CA VAL A 286 5.03 -26.90 19.08
C VAL A 286 5.19 -27.99 18.02
N GLU A 287 5.80 -29.11 18.40
CA GLU A 287 6.10 -30.25 17.53
C GLU A 287 5.42 -31.51 18.05
N ASP A 288 4.82 -32.29 17.17
CA ASP A 288 4.24 -33.59 17.47
C ASP A 288 4.90 -34.72 16.67
N ASP A 289 4.84 -35.94 17.19
CA ASP A 289 5.34 -37.16 16.54
C ASP A 289 4.29 -37.85 15.64
N GLY A 290 3.29 -37.08 15.19
CA GLY A 290 2.22 -37.52 14.32
C GLY A 290 2.61 -37.69 12.85
N PRO A 291 1.64 -38.06 12.00
CA PRO A 291 1.85 -38.27 10.56
C PRO A 291 2.18 -37.00 9.76
N GLY A 292 2.02 -35.81 10.35
CA GLY A 292 2.21 -34.54 9.66
C GLY A 292 1.13 -34.24 8.61
N ILE A 293 1.38 -33.19 7.83
CA ILE A 293 0.43 -32.66 6.84
C ILE A 293 1.09 -32.68 5.44
N GLU A 294 0.34 -33.19 4.46
CA GLU A 294 0.68 -33.15 3.04
C GLU A 294 1.09 -31.75 2.57
N ALA A 295 2.13 -31.65 1.73
CA ALA A 295 2.70 -30.37 1.30
C ALA A 295 1.66 -29.40 0.72
N ASP A 296 0.79 -29.91 -0.16
CA ASP A 296 -0.27 -29.14 -0.83
C ASP A 296 -1.37 -28.64 0.13
N ALA A 297 -1.42 -29.19 1.35
CA ALA A 297 -2.43 -28.87 2.34
C ALA A 297 -1.90 -27.95 3.45
N ARG A 298 -0.58 -27.70 3.52
CA ARG A 298 0.07 -26.90 4.59
C ARG A 298 -0.36 -25.44 4.60
N GLU A 299 -0.62 -24.83 3.44
CA GLU A 299 -1.15 -23.46 3.40
C GLU A 299 -2.64 -23.42 3.73
N ARG A 300 -3.37 -24.46 3.34
CA ARG A 300 -4.82 -24.54 3.50
C ARG A 300 -5.28 -24.85 4.91
N VAL A 301 -4.42 -25.39 5.78
CA VAL A 301 -4.80 -25.71 7.18
C VAL A 301 -5.12 -24.48 8.02
N PHE A 302 -4.69 -23.30 7.58
CA PHE A 302 -5.02 -22.03 8.21
C PHE A 302 -6.35 -21.44 7.71
N GLU A 303 -6.97 -22.05 6.68
CA GLU A 303 -8.30 -21.66 6.23
C GLU A 303 -9.38 -22.15 7.24
N PRO A 304 -10.39 -21.33 7.54
CA PRO A 304 -11.50 -21.75 8.40
C PRO A 304 -12.15 -23.04 7.91
N PHE A 305 -12.43 -23.96 8.83
CA PHE A 305 -13.12 -25.25 8.57
C PHE A 305 -12.35 -26.24 7.67
N CYS A 306 -11.08 -26.01 7.39
CA CYS A 306 -10.27 -26.94 6.62
C CYS A 306 -9.84 -28.13 7.50
N GLN A 307 -10.30 -29.33 7.16
CA GLN A 307 -9.81 -30.58 7.76
C GLN A 307 -8.98 -31.31 6.71
N THR A 308 -7.67 -31.39 6.95
CA THR A 308 -6.77 -32.17 6.10
C THR A 308 -6.76 -33.62 6.54
N ARG A 309 -6.64 -34.54 5.57
CA ARG A 309 -6.43 -35.95 5.89
C ARG A 309 -4.94 -36.13 6.26
N PRO A 310 -4.62 -36.74 7.42
CA PRO A 310 -3.24 -37.07 7.77
C PRO A 310 -2.63 -38.08 6.79
N GLN A 311 -1.29 -38.06 6.66
CA GLN A 311 -0.50 -39.03 5.87
C GLN A 311 -0.48 -40.43 6.49
#